data_AF-A0AAF0LBK1-F1
#
_entry.id   AF-A0AAF0LBK1-F1
#
_cell.length_a   1.000
_cell.length_b   1.000
_cell.length_c   1.000
_cell.angle_alpha   90.00
_cell.angle_beta   90.00
_cell.angle_gamma   90.00
#
_symmetry.space_group_name_H-M   'P 1'
#
loop_
_entity.id
_entity.type
_entity.pdbx_description
1 polymer ?
#
loop_
_entity_poly.entity_id
_entity_poly.type
_entity_poly.pdbx_seq_one_letter_code
_entity_poly.pdbx_strand_id
1 'polypeptide(L)'
;MRFVLGAWINRRYTRLPSSIVLGLLPGVIFIFTGVRAFLEGDWIAGTAAVIFVVLQALAYPLARESYFRVTQPMRAGMGGWILPGPLALLILLVRFNVYIYLWVLAIPVGIAGFCYLALTERAGNGWRLA
;
A
#
# COMPACT_ATOMS: atom_id res chain seq x y z
N MET A 1 -22.04 4.32 3.79
CA MET A 1 -21.50 4.11 2.41
C MET A 1 -20.60 5.25 1.92
N ARG A 2 -21.03 6.53 2.00
CA ARG A 2 -20.21 7.69 1.54
C ARG A 2 -18.83 7.81 2.20
N PHE A 3 -18.69 7.46 3.49
CA PHE A 3 -17.42 7.55 4.22
C PHE A 3 -16.38 6.53 3.73
N VAL A 4 -16.79 5.26 3.57
CA VAL A 4 -15.92 4.18 3.07
C VAL A 4 -15.49 4.49 1.64
N LEU A 5 -16.45 4.74 0.75
CA LEU A 5 -16.16 5.09 -0.65
C LEU A 5 -15.32 6.37 -0.76
N GLY A 6 -15.53 7.35 0.12
CA GLY A 6 -14.78 8.60 0.17
C GLY A 6 -13.28 8.38 0.37
N ALA A 7 -12.88 7.47 1.25
CA ALA A 7 -11.46 7.15 1.47
C ALA A 7 -10.79 6.58 0.21
N TRP A 8 -11.51 5.74 -0.53
CA TRP A 8 -11.02 5.13 -1.77
C TRP A 8 -11.07 6.10 -2.95
N ILE A 9 -11.97 7.08 -2.97
CA ILE A 9 -12.04 8.09 -4.05
C ILE A 9 -10.99 9.19 -3.84
N ASN A 10 -10.65 9.50 -2.58
CA ASN A 10 -9.68 10.52 -2.19
C ASN A 10 -8.23 10.05 -2.41
N ARG A 11 -7.85 9.80 -3.66
CA ARG A 11 -6.50 9.42 -4.06
C ARG A 11 -5.98 10.32 -5.16
N ARG A 12 -4.80 10.88 -4.92
CA ARG A 12 -4.13 11.83 -5.81
C ARG A 12 -2.86 11.25 -6.44
N TYR A 13 -2.13 10.40 -5.71
CA TYR A 13 -0.79 9.98 -6.11
C TYR A 13 -0.70 8.52 -6.54
N THR A 14 -1.69 7.70 -6.18
CA THR A 14 -1.67 6.26 -6.42
C THR A 14 -2.82 5.79 -7.32
N ARG A 15 -2.51 4.97 -8.32
CA ARG A 15 -3.52 4.23 -9.09
C ARG A 15 -3.90 2.94 -8.35
N LEU A 16 -5.20 2.66 -8.29
CA LEU A 16 -5.77 1.43 -7.72
C LEU A 16 -5.10 0.14 -8.23
N PRO A 17 -5.14 -0.15 -9.54
CA PRO A 17 -4.75 -1.46 -10.04
C PRO A 17 -3.27 -1.73 -9.80
N SER A 18 -2.40 -0.74 -10.03
CA SER A 18 -0.97 -0.91 -9.78
C SER A 18 -0.65 -1.08 -8.30
N SER A 19 -1.38 -0.40 -7.41
CA SER A 19 -1.17 -0.55 -5.96
C SER A 19 -1.66 -1.90 -5.45
N ILE A 20 -2.78 -2.42 -5.97
CA ILE A 20 -3.26 -3.76 -5.61
C ILE A 20 -2.27 -4.83 -6.08
N VAL A 21 -1.78 -4.75 -7.32
CA VAL A 21 -0.76 -5.70 -7.83
C VAL A 21 0.50 -5.65 -6.97
N LEU A 22 0.98 -4.46 -6.60
CA LEU A 22 2.13 -4.29 -5.72
C LEU A 22 1.87 -4.82 -4.30
N GLY A 23 0.65 -4.72 -3.79
CA GLY A 23 0.27 -5.28 -2.49
C GLY A 23 0.16 -6.81 -2.51
N LEU A 24 -0.21 -7.40 -3.66
CA LEU A 24 -0.36 -8.84 -3.82
C LEU A 24 0.97 -9.57 -4.04
N LEU A 25 1.99 -8.91 -4.59
CA LEU A 25 3.28 -9.53 -4.95
C LEU A 25 3.91 -10.36 -3.81
N PRO A 26 4.09 -9.82 -2.58
CA PRO A 26 4.62 -10.60 -1.46
C PRO A 26 3.54 -11.51 -0.84
N GLY A 27 2.26 -11.21 -1.09
CA GLY A 27 1.13 -12.05 -0.71
C GLY A 27 1.11 -13.42 -1.41
N VAL A 28 1.77 -13.58 -2.56
CA VAL A 28 1.90 -14.88 -3.26
C VAL A 28 2.54 -15.94 -2.35
N ILE A 29 3.51 -15.56 -1.51
CA ILE A 29 4.16 -16.46 -0.56
C ILE A 29 3.14 -16.97 0.47
N PHE A 30 2.29 -16.06 0.97
CA PHE A 30 1.25 -16.39 1.95
C PHE A 30 0.12 -17.22 1.35
N ILE A 31 -0.22 -17.01 0.08
CA ILE A 31 -1.16 -17.87 -0.65
C ILE A 31 -0.58 -19.28 -0.73
N PHE A 32 0.69 -19.43 -1.08
CA PHE A 32 1.35 -20.74 -1.14
C PHE A 32 1.32 -21.45 0.22
N THR A 33 1.65 -20.76 1.32
CA THR A 33 1.55 -21.33 2.67
C THR A 33 0.13 -21.67 3.06
N GLY A 34 -0.85 -20.86 2.66
CA GLY A 34 -2.27 -21.11 2.93
C GLY A 34 -2.80 -22.34 2.20
N VAL A 35 -2.46 -22.50 0.91
CA VAL A 35 -2.79 -23.68 0.11
C VAL A 35 -2.17 -24.93 0.74
N ARG A 36 -0.89 -24.85 1.14
CA ARG A 36 -0.22 -25.95 1.81
C ARG A 36 -0.92 -26.34 3.13
N ALA A 37 -1.31 -25.36 3.94
CA ALA A 37 -2.04 -25.62 5.18
C ALA A 37 -3.39 -26.33 4.93
N PHE A 38 -4.13 -25.94 3.88
CA PHE A 38 -5.35 -26.66 3.50
C PHE A 38 -5.08 -28.11 3.07
N LEU A 39 -4.01 -28.36 2.32
CA LEU A 39 -3.62 -29.72 1.90
C LEU A 39 -3.20 -30.59 3.09
N GLU A 40 -2.61 -29.99 4.12
CA GLU A 40 -2.22 -30.65 5.37
C GLU A 40 -3.39 -30.81 6.37
N GLY A 41 -4.59 -30.30 6.03
CA GLY A 41 -5.80 -30.41 6.85
C GLY A 41 -5.97 -29.31 7.91
N ASP A 42 -5.07 -28.33 7.96
CA ASP A 42 -5.18 -27.16 8.84
C ASP A 42 -5.95 -26.02 8.17
N TRP A 43 -7.28 -26.09 8.30
CA TRP A 43 -8.21 -25.10 7.79
C TRP A 43 -8.08 -23.74 8.46
N ILE A 44 -7.59 -23.68 9.70
CA ILE A 44 -7.46 -22.42 10.45
C ILE A 44 -6.29 -21.63 9.87
N ALA A 45 -5.11 -22.25 9.75
CA ALA A 45 -3.94 -21.59 9.17
C ALA A 45 -4.17 -21.23 7.69
N GLY A 46 -4.81 -22.11 6.92
CA GLY A 46 -5.17 -21.84 5.52
C GLY A 46 -6.07 -20.61 5.37
N THR A 47 -7.12 -20.54 6.19
CA THR A 47 -8.08 -19.42 6.17
C THR A 47 -7.43 -18.12 6.64
N ALA A 48 -6.62 -18.16 7.70
CA ALA A 48 -5.91 -17.00 8.23
C ALA A 48 -4.97 -16.39 7.17
N ALA A 49 -4.26 -17.23 6.41
CA ALA A 49 -3.37 -16.77 5.34
C ALA A 49 -4.14 -16.06 4.21
N VAL A 50 -5.31 -16.59 3.80
CA VAL A 50 -6.16 -15.95 2.79
C VAL A 50 -6.69 -14.60 3.28
N ILE A 51 -7.22 -14.55 4.52
CA ILE A 51 -7.72 -13.31 5.12
C ILE A 51 -6.60 -12.26 5.19
N PHE A 52 -5.40 -12.67 5.61
CA PHE A 52 -4.23 -11.78 5.69
C PHE A 52 -3.88 -11.18 4.31
N VAL A 53 -3.85 -12.00 3.26
CA VAL A 53 -3.54 -11.53 1.89
C VAL A 53 -4.60 -10.57 1.38
N VAL A 54 -5.88 -10.85 1.63
CA VAL A 54 -6.99 -9.96 1.23
C VAL A 54 -6.89 -8.63 1.97
N LEU A 55 -6.69 -8.65 3.29
CA LEU A 55 -6.52 -7.44 4.09
C LEU A 55 -5.31 -6.63 3.61
N GLN A 56 -4.20 -7.30 3.29
CA GLN A 56 -3.02 -6.64 2.73
C GLN A 56 -3.29 -5.97 1.39
N ALA A 57 -3.94 -6.68 0.46
CA ALA A 57 -4.26 -6.14 -0.86
C ALA A 57 -5.16 -4.90 -0.76
N LEU A 58 -6.04 -4.83 0.25
CA LEU A 58 -6.92 -3.71 0.49
C LEU A 58 -6.25 -2.56 1.26
N ALA A 59 -5.43 -2.86 2.26
CA ALA A 59 -4.78 -1.84 3.09
C ALA A 59 -3.61 -1.16 2.37
N TYR A 60 -2.89 -1.91 1.53
CA TYR A 60 -1.68 -1.44 0.87
C TYR A 60 -1.89 -0.19 -0.03
N PRO A 61 -2.94 -0.08 -0.87
CA PRO A 61 -3.23 1.16 -1.60
C PRO A 61 -3.39 2.40 -0.70
N LEU A 62 -3.99 2.24 0.48
CA LEU A 62 -4.25 3.34 1.42
C LEU A 62 -2.98 3.72 2.18
N ALA A 63 -2.18 2.73 2.57
CA ALA A 63 -0.86 2.94 3.16
C ALA A 63 0.08 3.66 2.18
N ARG A 64 0.01 3.30 0.90
CA ARG A 64 0.84 3.89 -0.15
C ARG A 64 0.46 5.33 -0.43
N GLU A 65 -0.84 5.64 -0.46
CA GLU A 65 -1.33 7.00 -0.66
C GLU A 65 -0.91 7.91 0.50
N SER A 66 -1.06 7.46 1.75
CA SER A 66 -0.66 8.22 2.93
C SER A 66 0.85 8.49 2.95
N TYR A 67 1.68 7.49 2.62
CA TYR A 67 3.12 7.67 2.46
C TYR A 67 3.47 8.75 1.43
N PHE A 68 2.85 8.74 0.24
CA PHE A 68 3.15 9.72 -0.79
C PHE A 68 2.70 11.14 -0.42
N ARG A 69 1.62 11.28 0.35
CA ARG A 69 1.20 12.59 0.88
C ARG A 69 2.22 13.15 1.87
N VAL A 70 2.73 12.31 2.78
CA VAL A 70 3.72 12.70 3.78
C VAL A 70 5.08 13.02 3.14
N THR A 71 5.46 12.28 2.10
CA THR A 71 6.77 12.45 1.44
C THR A 71 6.76 13.44 0.27
N GLN A 72 5.61 14.01 -0.08
CA GLN A 72 5.48 15.06 -1.10
C GLN A 72 6.46 16.25 -0.91
N PRO A 73 6.57 16.89 0.27
CA PRO A 73 7.47 18.03 0.45
C PRO A 73 8.95 17.65 0.23
N MET A 74 9.35 16.44 0.65
CA MET A 74 10.71 15.93 0.42
C MET A 74 10.97 15.71 -1.08
N ARG A 75 9.99 15.16 -1.82
CA ARG A 75 10.10 14.98 -3.28
C ARG A 75 10.21 16.30 -4.02
N ALA A 76 9.47 17.33 -3.59
CA ALA A 76 9.56 18.67 -4.19
C ALA A 76 10.94 19.29 -3.99
N GLY A 77 11.59 19.06 -2.84
CA GLY A 77 12.95 19.55 -2.56
C GLY A 77 14.06 18.78 -3.29
N MET A 78 13.84 17.53 -3.67
CA MET A 78 14.85 16.67 -4.31
C MET A 78 14.73 16.55 -5.84
N GLY A 79 13.71 17.16 -6.45
CA GLY A 79 13.26 16.89 -7.83
C GLY A 79 14.22 17.25 -8.98
N GLY A 80 15.45 17.69 -8.72
CA GLY A 80 16.41 18.17 -9.74
C GLY A 80 17.65 17.30 -9.99
N TRP A 81 17.85 16.21 -9.25
CA TRP A 81 19.14 15.50 -9.27
C TRP A 81 19.09 14.29 -10.22
N ILE A 82 19.64 14.47 -11.43
CA ILE A 82 19.91 13.37 -12.37
C ILE A 82 21.15 12.63 -11.87
N LEU A 83 20.94 11.46 -11.28
CA LEU A 83 21.99 10.68 -10.63
C LEU A 83 22.47 9.54 -11.55
N PRO A 84 23.73 9.54 -12.00
CA PRO A 84 24.25 8.52 -12.91
C PRO A 84 24.57 7.19 -12.20
N GLY A 85 24.36 6.09 -12.93
CA GLY A 85 24.90 4.74 -12.70
C GLY A 85 24.73 4.15 -11.29
N PRO A 86 25.80 4.10 -10.46
CA PRO A 86 25.78 3.44 -9.16
C PRO A 86 24.83 4.09 -8.15
N LEU A 87 24.64 5.42 -8.21
CA LEU A 87 23.64 6.07 -7.35
C LEU A 87 22.21 5.73 -7.78
N ALA A 88 21.96 5.45 -9.06
CA ALA A 88 20.65 4.99 -9.50
C ALA A 88 20.29 3.61 -8.91
N LEU A 89 21.28 2.70 -8.82
CA LEU A 89 21.10 1.41 -8.16
C LEU A 89 20.83 1.56 -6.65
N LEU A 90 21.56 2.44 -5.97
CA LEU A 90 21.33 2.72 -4.55
C LEU A 90 19.93 3.29 -4.31
N ILE A 91 19.47 4.22 -5.16
CA ILE A 91 18.11 4.77 -5.08
C ILE A 91 17.06 3.69 -5.32
N LEU A 92 17.28 2.78 -6.28
CA LEU A 92 16.38 1.66 -6.53
C LEU A 92 16.30 0.75 -5.31
N LEU A 93 17.43 0.45 -4.68
CA LEU A 93 17.50 -0.36 -3.47
C LEU A 93 16.77 0.30 -2.29
N VAL A 94 16.95 1.62 -2.10
CA VAL A 94 16.19 2.38 -1.09
C VAL A 94 14.69 2.35 -1.38
N ARG A 95 14.29 2.55 -2.65
CA ARG A 95 12.87 2.48 -3.06
C ARG A 95 12.27 1.10 -2.82
N PHE A 96 13.04 0.05 -3.06
CA PHE A 96 12.63 -1.32 -2.80
C PHE A 96 12.50 -1.61 -1.29
N ASN A 97 13.41 -1.09 -0.47
CA ASN A 97 13.28 -1.19 0.99
C ASN A 97 12.05 -0.45 1.50
N VAL A 98 11.80 0.78 1.02
CA VAL A 98 10.57 1.52 1.34
C VAL A 98 9.34 0.71 0.96
N TYR A 99 9.34 0.09 -0.22
CA TYR A 99 8.27 -0.80 -0.65
C TYR A 99 8.04 -1.94 0.35
N ILE A 100 9.09 -2.64 0.79
CA ILE A 100 8.99 -3.73 1.77
C ILE A 100 8.45 -3.22 3.10
N TYR A 101 9.01 -2.14 3.66
CA TYR A 101 8.57 -1.60 4.94
C TYR A 101 7.10 -1.18 4.90
N LEU A 102 6.71 -0.53 3.80
CA LEU A 102 5.34 -0.08 3.60
C LEU A 102 4.40 -1.27 3.41
N TRP A 103 4.88 -2.37 2.81
CA TRP A 103 4.13 -3.62 2.73
C TRP A 103 3.97 -4.28 4.10
N VAL A 104 5.03 -4.40 4.90
CA VAL A 104 4.96 -4.98 6.26
C VAL A 104 4.02 -4.18 7.16
N LEU A 105 4.07 -2.85 7.04
CA LEU A 105 3.25 -1.93 7.83
C LEU A 105 1.92 -1.56 7.15
N ALA A 106 1.55 -2.20 6.04
CA ALA A 106 0.40 -1.74 5.26
C ALA A 106 -0.93 -1.89 6.00
N ILE A 107 -1.09 -2.87 6.90
CA ILE A 107 -2.29 -2.97 7.73
C ILE A 107 -2.39 -1.79 8.71
N PRO A 108 -1.43 -1.54 9.63
CA PRO A 108 -1.56 -0.43 10.57
C PRO A 108 -1.57 0.94 9.87
N VAL A 109 -0.70 1.15 8.88
CA VAL A 109 -0.65 2.42 8.13
C VAL A 109 -1.87 2.56 7.22
N GLY A 110 -2.39 1.48 6.67
CA GLY A 110 -3.59 1.48 5.84
C GLY A 110 -4.85 1.82 6.63
N ILE A 111 -4.98 1.34 7.88
CA ILE A 111 -6.08 1.72 8.78
C ILE A 111 -5.98 3.20 9.15
N ALA A 112 -4.80 3.67 9.56
CA ALA A 112 -4.59 5.08 9.88
C ALA A 112 -4.85 5.98 8.65
N GLY A 113 -4.34 5.57 7.50
CA GLY A 113 -4.54 6.22 6.20
C GLY A 113 -6.01 6.24 5.79
N PHE A 114 -6.75 5.14 5.99
CA PHE A 114 -8.18 5.08 5.73
C PHE A 114 -8.95 6.13 6.54
N CYS A 115 -8.72 6.18 7.85
CA CYS A 115 -9.37 7.16 8.74
C CYS A 115 -9.04 8.60 8.31
N TYR A 116 -7.76 8.87 8.01
CA TYR A 116 -7.32 10.18 7.54
C TYR A 116 -7.98 10.59 6.20
N LEU A 117 -8.01 9.68 5.22
CA LEU A 117 -8.58 9.93 3.89
C LEU A 117 -10.11 10.10 3.95
N ALA A 118 -10.78 9.32 4.79
CA ALA A 118 -12.21 9.40 4.98
C ALA A 118 -12.63 10.69 5.70
N LEU A 119 -11.87 11.12 6.71
CA LEU A 119 -12.09 12.39 7.42
C LEU A 119 -11.84 13.59 6.52
N THR A 120 -10.77 13.56 5.70
CA THR A 120 -10.45 14.65 4.76
C THR A 120 -11.48 14.77 3.63
N GLU A 121 -12.02 13.66 3.11
CA GLU A 121 -13.14 13.71 2.16
C GLU A 121 -14.41 14.26 2.82
N ARG A 122 -14.70 13.84 4.07
CA ARG A 122 -15.86 14.36 4.82
C ARG A 122 -15.77 15.86 5.09
N ALA A 123 -14.56 16.39 5.25
CA ALA A 123 -14.30 17.82 5.40
C ALA A 123 -14.35 18.61 4.07
N GLY A 124 -14.60 17.96 2.93
CA GLY A 124 -14.65 18.60 1.61
C GLY A 124 -13.28 18.90 0.98
N ASN A 125 -12.18 18.54 1.65
CA ASN A 125 -10.81 18.74 1.18
C ASN A 125 -10.23 17.48 0.50
N GLY A 126 -11.10 16.74 -0.16
CA GLY A 126 -10.78 15.54 -0.91
C GLY A 126 -9.97 15.83 -2.17
N TRP A 127 -8.91 15.07 -2.40
CA TRP A 127 -8.09 15.20 -3.60
C TRP A 127 -8.34 14.00 -4.51
N ARG A 128 -8.66 14.27 -5.77
CA ARG A 128 -8.91 13.24 -6.78
C ARG A 128 -7.79 13.24 -7.82
N LEU A 129 -7.56 12.07 -8.40
CA LEU A 129 -6.85 11.93 -9.67
C LEU A 129 -7.70 12.65 -10.73
N ALA A 130 -7.15 13.71 -11.32
CA ALA A 130 -7.69 14.34 -12.52
C ALA A 130 -7.37 13.47 -13.75
#